data_AF-A0A9D5P3Y1-F1
#
_entry.id   AF-A0A9D5P3Y1-F1
#
_cell.length_a   1.000
_cell.length_b   1.000
_cell.length_c   1.000
_cell.angle_alpha   90.00
_cell.angle_beta   90.00
_cell.angle_gamma   90.00
#
_symmetry.space_group_name_H-M   'P 1'
#
loop_
_entity.id
_entity.type
_entity.pdbx_description
1 polymer ?
#
loop_
_entity_poly.entity_id
_entity_poly.type
_entity_poly.pdbx_seq_one_letter_code
_entity_poly.pdbx_strand_id
1 'polypeptide(L)'
;MPSEITLEIVEQSLDIIHDKDPQRKDEFFLDLAAVNLLNAAAKKKEFKEIAKYKDIKRHVTYLFSLWVADHTLADEASYDIANKCLYIRCHTLQFSFHFIYDKYQPIVEFIHSNENKPTTWDGIKLQPIAVEILNIAIEKIKNPSGDINIKIEEIKFNS
;
A
#
# COMPACT_ATOMS: atom_id res chain seq x y z
N MET A 1 18.55 11.96 3.25
CA MET A 1 18.32 10.95 4.32
C MET A 1 16.83 10.73 4.41
N PRO A 2 16.36 9.48 4.54
CA PRO A 2 14.94 9.21 4.70
C PRO A 2 14.40 9.87 5.96
N SER A 3 13.16 10.32 5.89
CA SER A 3 12.44 10.96 6.97
C SER A 3 12.16 9.93 8.07
N GLU A 4 12.22 10.38 9.33
CA GLU A 4 11.99 9.51 10.47
C GLU A 4 10.49 9.20 10.65
N ILE A 5 10.18 7.94 10.99
CA ILE A 5 8.83 7.55 11.41
C ILE A 5 8.60 8.07 12.84
N THR A 6 7.66 8.98 13.01
CA THR A 6 7.23 9.57 14.28
C THR A 6 5.91 8.96 14.77
N LEU A 7 5.53 9.22 16.03
CA LEU A 7 4.22 8.81 16.54
C LEU A 7 3.08 9.50 15.76
N GLU A 8 3.22 10.79 15.49
CA GLU A 8 2.22 11.60 14.77
C GLU A 8 1.89 11.02 13.39
N ILE A 9 2.90 10.62 12.60
CA ILE A 9 2.65 10.08 11.26
C ILE A 9 2.09 8.65 11.30
N VAL A 10 2.39 7.89 12.37
CA VAL A 10 1.77 6.58 12.61
C VAL A 10 0.29 6.73 12.97
N GLU A 11 -0.05 7.64 13.87
CA GLU A 11 -1.44 7.95 14.25
C GLU A 11 -2.22 8.48 13.04
N GLN A 12 -1.64 9.40 12.27
CA GLN A 12 -2.23 9.88 11.02
C GLN A 12 -2.51 8.73 10.03
N SER A 13 -1.60 7.77 9.93
CA SER A 13 -1.81 6.60 9.05
C SER A 13 -2.90 5.68 9.55
N LEU A 14 -3.11 5.58 10.87
CA LEU A 14 -4.24 4.86 11.44
C LEU A 14 -5.56 5.57 11.16
N ASP A 15 -5.59 6.90 11.23
CA ASP A 15 -6.78 7.68 10.90
C ASP A 15 -7.17 7.52 9.43
N ILE A 16 -6.18 7.55 8.52
CA ILE A 16 -6.38 7.32 7.08
C ILE A 16 -7.06 5.97 6.83
N ILE A 17 -6.51 4.88 7.36
CA ILE A 17 -7.01 3.52 7.06
C ILE A 17 -8.36 3.20 7.73
N HIS A 18 -8.84 4.06 8.62
CA HIS A 18 -10.14 3.96 9.29
C HIS A 18 -11.15 5.01 8.83
N ASP A 19 -10.79 5.86 7.87
CA ASP A 19 -11.72 6.79 7.23
C ASP A 19 -12.65 6.02 6.26
N LYS A 20 -13.31 6.75 5.36
CA LYS A 20 -14.14 6.20 4.29
C LYS A 20 -13.35 5.37 3.28
N ASP A 21 -14.07 4.48 2.60
CA ASP A 21 -13.51 3.70 1.50
C ASP A 21 -12.99 4.60 0.35
N PRO A 22 -11.84 4.28 -0.25
CA PRO A 22 -11.30 5.02 -1.38
C PRO A 22 -12.23 4.86 -2.60
N GLN A 23 -12.63 5.98 -3.19
CA GLN A 23 -13.54 6.00 -4.35
C GLN A 23 -12.82 6.21 -5.69
N ARG A 24 -11.51 6.46 -5.64
CA ARG A 24 -10.67 6.74 -6.81
C ARG A 24 -9.22 6.37 -6.53
N LYS A 25 -8.46 6.19 -7.61
CA LYS A 25 -7.05 5.77 -7.59
C LYS A 25 -6.16 6.56 -6.61
N ASP A 26 -6.29 7.90 -6.57
CA ASP A 26 -5.48 8.73 -5.65
C ASP A 26 -5.78 8.44 -4.16
N GLU A 27 -7.04 8.14 -3.83
CA GLU A 27 -7.45 7.79 -2.45
C GLU A 27 -6.98 6.38 -2.09
N PHE A 28 -7.09 5.45 -3.04
CA PHE A 28 -6.56 4.10 -2.88
C PHE A 28 -5.03 4.10 -2.70
N PHE A 29 -4.33 4.99 -3.42
CA PHE A 29 -2.90 5.21 -3.25
C PHE A 29 -2.56 5.74 -1.85
N LEU A 30 -3.37 6.65 -1.30
CA LEU A 30 -3.21 7.15 0.07
C LEU A 30 -3.30 6.01 1.09
N ASP A 31 -4.28 5.11 0.96
CA ASP A 31 -4.42 3.97 1.86
C ASP A 31 -3.25 2.99 1.75
N LEU A 32 -2.81 2.68 0.52
CA LEU A 32 -1.62 1.85 0.30
C LEU A 32 -0.37 2.45 0.92
N ALA A 33 -0.19 3.77 0.80
CA ALA A 33 0.93 4.50 1.39
C ALA A 33 0.89 4.46 2.93
N ALA A 34 -0.29 4.69 3.52
CA ALA A 34 -0.49 4.63 4.96
C ALA A 34 -0.21 3.22 5.52
N VAL A 35 -0.74 2.17 4.88
CA VAL A 35 -0.48 0.79 5.31
C VAL A 35 0.98 0.39 5.11
N ASN A 36 1.66 0.89 4.06
CA ASN A 36 3.10 0.68 3.88
C ASN A 36 3.92 1.33 5.00
N LEU A 37 3.55 2.55 5.42
CA LEU A 37 4.15 3.20 6.59
C LEU A 37 3.90 2.40 7.87
N LEU A 38 2.66 1.95 8.13
CA LEU A 38 2.36 1.13 9.30
C LEU A 38 3.17 -0.17 9.30
N ASN A 39 3.38 -0.79 8.14
CA ASN A 39 4.23 -1.99 7.99
C ASN A 39 5.71 -1.70 8.27
N ALA A 40 6.21 -0.51 7.90
CA ALA A 40 7.55 -0.07 8.28
C ALA A 40 7.64 0.21 9.79
N ALA A 41 6.62 0.87 10.37
CA ALA A 41 6.53 1.19 11.79
C ALA A 41 6.46 -0.06 12.68
N ALA A 42 5.75 -1.12 12.24
CA ALA A 42 5.62 -2.38 12.97
C ALA A 42 6.96 -3.12 13.22
N LYS A 43 8.04 -2.72 12.52
CA LYS A 43 9.40 -3.23 12.72
C LYS A 43 10.17 -2.47 13.81
N LYS A 44 9.70 -1.29 14.20
CA LYS A 44 10.26 -0.45 15.27
C LYS A 44 9.62 -0.81 16.61
N LYS A 45 10.44 -0.93 17.66
CA LYS A 45 9.96 -1.43 18.97
C LYS A 45 8.94 -0.46 19.59
N GLU A 46 9.18 0.83 19.41
CA GLU A 46 8.37 1.93 19.91
C GLU A 46 6.96 1.99 19.32
N PHE A 47 6.73 1.45 18.12
CA PHE A 47 5.43 1.49 17.43
C PHE A 47 4.75 0.13 17.33
N LYS A 48 5.38 -0.95 17.78
CA LYS A 48 4.88 -2.32 17.57
C LYS A 48 3.50 -2.58 18.19
N GLU A 49 3.20 -1.94 19.32
CA GLU A 49 1.91 -2.06 19.99
C GLU A 49 0.80 -1.20 19.36
N ILE A 50 1.18 -0.25 18.50
CA ILE A 50 0.29 0.66 17.78
C ILE A 50 0.04 0.11 16.37
N ALA A 51 1.11 -0.11 15.60
CA ALA A 51 1.08 -0.66 14.24
C ALA A 51 1.08 -2.20 14.25
N LYS A 52 -0.06 -2.80 14.61
CA LYS A 52 -0.18 -4.25 14.72
C LYS A 52 -0.27 -4.92 13.35
N TYR A 53 0.57 -5.93 13.11
CA TYR A 53 0.55 -6.72 11.87
C TYR A 53 -0.82 -7.33 11.53
N LYS A 54 -1.61 -7.70 12.54
CA LYS A 54 -2.96 -8.23 12.33
C LYS A 54 -3.86 -7.21 11.64
N ASP A 55 -3.79 -5.95 12.07
CA ASP A 55 -4.63 -4.87 11.57
C ASP A 55 -4.15 -4.43 10.18
N ILE A 56 -2.83 -4.35 9.98
CA ILE A 56 -2.20 -4.12 8.66
C ILE A 56 -2.65 -5.20 7.66
N LYS A 57 -2.54 -6.48 8.01
CA LYS A 57 -2.95 -7.59 7.13
C LYS A 57 -4.44 -7.57 6.81
N ARG A 58 -5.28 -7.23 7.79
CA ARG A 58 -6.72 -7.08 7.59
C ARG A 58 -7.02 -5.97 6.59
N HIS A 59 -6.42 -4.79 6.79
CA HIS A 59 -6.67 -3.65 5.93
C HIS A 59 -6.12 -3.87 4.51
N VAL A 60 -4.92 -4.44 4.34
CA VAL A 60 -4.41 -4.83 3.01
C VAL A 60 -5.34 -5.81 2.31
N THR A 61 -5.84 -6.82 3.03
CA THR A 61 -6.81 -7.78 2.47
C THR A 61 -8.06 -7.04 2.01
N TYR A 62 -8.55 -6.10 2.82
CA TYR A 62 -9.70 -5.28 2.47
C TYR A 62 -9.48 -4.43 1.21
N LEU A 63 -8.37 -3.69 1.14
CA LEU A 63 -8.00 -2.91 -0.05
C LEU A 63 -7.92 -3.79 -1.30
N PHE A 64 -7.35 -5.00 -1.16
CA PHE A 64 -7.30 -5.92 -2.29
C PHE A 64 -8.70 -6.36 -2.73
N SER A 65 -9.62 -6.62 -1.79
CA SER A 65 -11.00 -6.93 -2.15
C SER A 65 -11.73 -5.78 -2.83
N LEU A 66 -11.45 -4.53 -2.45
CA LEU A 66 -11.97 -3.34 -3.14
C LEU A 66 -11.45 -3.28 -4.57
N TRP A 67 -10.14 -3.51 -4.78
CA TRP A 67 -9.56 -3.54 -6.12
C TRP A 67 -10.13 -4.68 -6.96
N VAL A 68 -10.33 -5.88 -6.41
CA VAL A 68 -10.98 -7.00 -7.12
C VAL A 68 -12.40 -6.62 -7.57
N ALA A 69 -13.12 -5.80 -6.79
CA ALA A 69 -14.45 -5.31 -7.17
C ALA A 69 -14.39 -4.17 -8.20
N ASP A 70 -13.34 -3.34 -8.16
CA ASP A 70 -13.12 -2.22 -9.07
C ASP A 70 -11.62 -2.06 -9.43
N HIS A 71 -11.25 -2.63 -10.57
CA HIS A 71 -9.88 -2.58 -11.07
C HIS A 71 -9.39 -1.15 -11.38
N THR A 72 -10.25 -0.13 -11.43
CA THR A 72 -9.84 1.25 -11.70
C THR A 72 -9.10 1.91 -10.53
N LEU A 73 -9.19 1.32 -9.32
CA LEU A 73 -8.54 1.82 -8.11
C LEU A 73 -7.02 1.69 -8.11
N ALA A 74 -6.45 0.82 -8.94
CA ALA A 74 -4.99 0.66 -9.09
C ALA A 74 -4.62 0.39 -10.55
N ASP A 75 -3.33 0.26 -10.85
CA ASP A 75 -2.86 -0.04 -12.21
C ASP A 75 -2.91 -1.55 -12.49
N GLU A 76 -2.50 -2.36 -11.50
CA GLU A 76 -2.51 -3.82 -11.55
C GLU A 76 -2.44 -4.38 -10.13
N ALA A 77 -2.93 -5.60 -9.94
CA ALA A 77 -2.62 -6.41 -8.77
C ALA A 77 -2.44 -7.88 -9.16
N SER A 78 -1.60 -8.58 -8.41
CA SER A 78 -1.34 -10.00 -8.57
C SER A 78 -0.98 -10.64 -7.24
N TYR A 79 -1.18 -11.95 -7.15
CA TYR A 79 -0.87 -12.72 -5.96
C TYR A 79 0.03 -13.91 -6.29
N ASP A 80 1.22 -13.89 -5.71
CA ASP A 80 2.14 -15.02 -5.73
C ASP A 80 1.76 -16.02 -4.63
N ILE A 81 1.15 -17.13 -5.06
CA ILE A 81 0.71 -18.21 -4.18
C ILE A 81 1.90 -18.89 -3.48
N ALA A 82 3.04 -19.03 -4.16
CA ALA A 82 4.20 -19.74 -3.63
C ALA A 82 4.88 -18.92 -2.53
N ASN A 83 5.06 -17.62 -2.75
CA ASN A 83 5.67 -16.72 -1.77
C ASN A 83 4.66 -16.07 -0.80
N LYS A 84 3.36 -16.36 -0.98
CA LYS A 84 2.27 -15.77 -0.21
C LYS A 84 2.31 -14.24 -0.20
N CYS A 85 2.57 -13.66 -1.36
CA CYS A 85 2.81 -12.23 -1.52
C CYS A 85 1.81 -11.59 -2.47
N LEU A 86 1.13 -10.56 -2.00
CA LEU A 86 0.31 -9.68 -2.82
C LEU A 86 1.17 -8.55 -3.37
N TYR A 87 1.09 -8.32 -4.67
CA TYR A 87 1.64 -7.15 -5.34
C TYR A 87 0.49 -6.27 -5.83
N ILE A 88 0.57 -4.96 -5.56
CA ILE A 88 -0.36 -3.96 -6.09
C ILE A 88 0.47 -2.82 -6.68
N ARG A 89 0.25 -2.47 -7.94
CA ARG A 89 0.84 -1.28 -8.56
C ARG A 89 -0.14 -0.12 -8.56
N CYS A 90 0.33 1.03 -8.12
CA CYS A 90 -0.44 2.27 -8.18
C CYS A 90 0.51 3.46 -8.41
N HIS A 91 0.21 4.31 -9.41
CA HIS A 91 1.03 5.46 -9.80
C HIS A 91 2.51 5.11 -10.01
N THR A 92 2.78 3.98 -10.68
CA THR A 92 4.13 3.41 -10.93
C THR A 92 4.85 2.78 -9.73
N LEU A 93 4.33 2.87 -8.50
CA LEU A 93 4.88 2.17 -7.34
C LEU A 93 4.25 0.80 -7.18
N GLN A 94 5.08 -0.22 -6.96
CA GLN A 94 4.63 -1.56 -6.63
C GLN A 94 4.74 -1.81 -5.12
N PHE A 95 3.60 -1.89 -4.46
CA PHE A 95 3.49 -2.29 -3.06
C PHE A 95 3.48 -3.81 -2.95
N SER A 96 4.10 -4.33 -1.90
CA SER A 96 4.17 -5.78 -1.66
C SER A 96 3.81 -6.13 -0.23
N PHE A 97 2.89 -7.07 -0.03
CA PHE A 97 2.43 -7.50 1.30
C PHE A 97 2.40 -9.02 1.43
N HIS A 98 3.15 -9.53 2.39
CA HIS A 98 3.21 -10.97 2.66
C HIS A 98 2.14 -11.42 3.64
N PHE A 99 1.63 -12.63 3.45
CA PHE A 99 0.74 -13.33 4.36
C PHE A 99 -0.53 -12.54 4.70
N ILE A 100 -1.18 -11.96 3.69
CA ILE A 100 -2.55 -11.44 3.77
C ILE A 100 -3.54 -12.59 4.05
N TYR A 101 -4.81 -12.28 4.33
CA TYR A 101 -5.85 -13.30 4.50
C TYR A 101 -6.35 -13.81 3.14
N ASP A 102 -5.50 -14.61 2.47
CA ASP A 102 -5.69 -15.17 1.12
C ASP A 102 -6.82 -16.19 0.98
N LYS A 103 -7.58 -16.45 2.05
CA LYS A 103 -8.74 -17.35 2.10
C LYS A 103 -10.09 -16.62 2.14
N TYR A 104 -10.09 -15.29 2.06
CA TYR A 104 -11.29 -14.47 2.04
C TYR A 104 -11.95 -14.52 0.65
N GLN A 105 -13.28 -14.72 0.59
CA GLN A 105 -13.95 -15.22 -0.61
C GLN A 105 -13.83 -14.35 -1.88
N PRO A 106 -13.97 -13.01 -1.91
CA PRO A 106 -13.74 -12.29 -3.17
C PRO A 106 -12.29 -12.42 -3.67
N ILE A 107 -11.33 -12.60 -2.77
CA ILE A 107 -9.90 -12.68 -3.12
C ILE A 107 -9.51 -14.08 -3.58
N VAL A 108 -10.05 -15.12 -2.96
CA VAL A 108 -9.76 -16.52 -3.34
C VAL A 108 -10.12 -16.77 -4.81
N GLU A 109 -11.29 -16.30 -5.22
CA GLU A 109 -11.74 -16.43 -6.60
C GLU A 109 -10.79 -15.74 -7.57
N PHE A 110 -10.37 -14.50 -7.27
CA PHE A 110 -9.37 -13.79 -8.06
C PHE A 110 -8.04 -14.56 -8.13
N ILE A 111 -7.48 -14.98 -7.00
CA ILE A 111 -6.18 -15.66 -6.90
C ILE A 111 -6.11 -16.91 -7.80
N HIS A 112 -7.22 -17.63 -7.92
CA HIS A 112 -7.32 -18.86 -8.72
C HIS A 112 -7.88 -18.65 -10.13
N SER A 113 -8.19 -17.42 -10.51
CA SER A 113 -8.68 -17.07 -11.84
C SER A 113 -7.55 -16.83 -12.84
N ASN A 114 -7.90 -16.73 -14.13
CA ASN A 114 -6.96 -16.33 -15.18
C ASN A 114 -6.58 -14.83 -15.13
N GLU A 115 -7.23 -14.05 -14.27
CA GLU A 115 -6.92 -12.62 -14.09
C GLU A 115 -5.72 -12.40 -13.18
N ASN A 116 -5.41 -13.35 -12.29
CA ASN A 116 -4.20 -13.34 -11.48
C ASN A 116 -2.97 -13.65 -12.35
N LYS A 117 -2.50 -12.63 -13.06
CA LYS A 117 -1.30 -12.71 -13.91
C LYS A 117 -0.06 -12.48 -13.04
N PRO A 118 0.95 -13.35 -13.10
CA PRO A 118 2.18 -13.14 -12.34
C PRO A 118 2.84 -11.81 -12.70
N THR A 119 3.10 -10.98 -11.70
CA THR A 119 3.89 -9.76 -11.85
C THR A 119 5.32 -9.99 -11.35
N THR A 120 6.30 -9.39 -12.02
CA THR A 120 7.69 -9.38 -11.55
C THR A 120 7.88 -8.29 -10.51
N TRP A 121 8.59 -8.59 -9.42
CA TRP A 121 8.91 -7.58 -8.42
C TRP A 121 9.88 -6.54 -8.97
N ASP A 122 9.61 -5.25 -8.75
CA ASP A 122 10.41 -4.15 -9.32
C ASP A 122 11.80 -4.00 -8.69
N GLY A 123 12.11 -4.75 -7.63
CA GLY A 123 13.39 -4.64 -6.92
C GLY A 123 13.47 -3.49 -5.91
N ILE A 124 12.44 -2.63 -5.84
CA ILE A 124 12.42 -1.45 -4.98
C ILE A 124 11.76 -1.80 -3.64
N LYS A 125 12.44 -1.49 -2.53
CA LYS A 125 11.89 -1.61 -1.19
C LYS A 125 11.27 -0.28 -0.77
N LEU A 126 9.96 -0.25 -0.54
CA LEU A 126 9.24 1.00 -0.22
C LEU A 126 9.26 1.37 1.27
N GLN A 127 9.56 0.42 2.17
CA GLN A 127 9.58 0.68 3.62
C GLN A 127 10.62 1.72 4.08
N PRO A 128 11.85 1.75 3.52
CA PRO A 128 12.83 2.78 3.85
C PRO A 128 12.40 4.21 3.50
N ILE A 129 11.49 4.38 2.54
CA ILE A 129 10.99 5.67 2.05
C ILE A 129 9.48 5.84 2.29
N ALA A 130 8.95 5.13 3.30
CA ALA A 130 7.51 5.07 3.53
C ALA A 130 6.90 6.42 3.92
N VAL A 131 7.66 7.26 4.62
CA VAL A 131 7.24 8.62 5.01
C VAL A 131 7.10 9.50 3.77
N GLU A 132 8.08 9.45 2.86
CA GLU A 132 8.06 10.20 1.61
C GLU A 132 6.88 9.81 0.73
N ILE A 133 6.62 8.51 0.59
CA ILE A 133 5.48 7.99 -0.19
C ILE A 133 4.16 8.51 0.39
N LEU A 134 3.99 8.46 1.71
CA LEU A 134 2.78 8.96 2.37
C LEU A 134 2.60 10.46 2.18
N ASN A 135 3.67 11.25 2.32
CA ASN A 135 3.61 12.70 2.10
C ASN A 135 3.20 13.04 0.66
N ILE A 136 3.74 12.32 -0.34
CA ILE A 136 3.35 12.48 -1.74
C ILE A 136 1.86 12.16 -1.93
N ALA A 137 1.36 11.09 -1.32
CA ALA A 137 -0.05 10.72 -1.40
C ALA A 137 -0.98 11.77 -0.76
N ILE A 138 -0.63 12.25 0.44
CA ILE A 138 -1.37 13.33 1.13
C ILE A 138 -1.38 14.59 0.27
N GLU A 139 -0.24 14.95 -0.32
CA GLU A 139 -0.15 16.12 -1.18
C GLU A 139 -0.99 15.96 -2.45
N LYS A 140 -1.04 14.76 -3.04
CA LYS A 140 -1.91 14.49 -4.20
C LYS A 140 -3.39 14.70 -3.87
N ILE A 141 -3.84 14.28 -2.68
CA ILE A 141 -5.22 14.53 -2.24
C ILE A 141 -5.50 16.02 -2.06
N LYS A 142 -4.54 16.77 -1.48
CA LYS A 142 -4.66 18.22 -1.26
C LYS A 142 -4.57 19.03 -2.56
N ASN A 143 -3.74 18.59 -3.50
CA ASN A 143 -3.43 19.25 -4.78
C ASN A 143 -3.61 18.29 -5.96
N PRO A 144 -4.86 18.01 -6.39
CA PRO A 144 -5.14 16.97 -7.39
C PRO A 144 -4.52 17.22 -8.77
N SER A 145 -4.19 18.47 -9.11
CA SER A 145 -3.58 18.85 -10.39
C SER A 145 -2.10 18.50 -10.52
N GLY A 146 -1.42 18.13 -9.42
CA GLY A 146 -0.01 17.76 -9.44
C GLY A 146 0.24 16.43 -10.13
N ASP A 147 1.30 16.35 -10.93
CA ASP A 147 1.78 15.08 -11.48
C ASP A 147 2.55 14.31 -10.39
N ILE A 148 1.90 13.29 -9.86
CA ILE A 148 2.45 12.46 -8.78
C ILE A 148 3.61 11.58 -9.27
N ASN A 149 3.64 11.23 -10.56
CA ASN A 149 4.63 10.30 -11.10
C ASN A 149 6.03 10.93 -11.07
N ILE A 150 6.15 12.23 -11.32
CA ILE A 150 7.43 12.95 -11.25
C ILE A 150 8.04 12.81 -9.85
N LYS A 151 7.24 13.06 -8.81
CA LYS A 151 7.69 12.98 -7.41
C LYS A 151 8.05 11.56 -6.99
N ILE A 152 7.30 10.58 -7.50
CA ILE A 152 7.57 9.16 -7.27
C ILE A 152 8.91 8.75 -7.88
N GLU A 153 9.18 9.18 -9.11
CA GLU A 153 10.47 8.89 -9.76
C GLU A 153 11.63 9.55 -8.98
N GLU A 154 11.48 10.80 -8.55
CA GLU A 154 12.49 11.49 -7.73
C GLU A 154 12.86 10.72 -6.45
N ILE A 155 11.89 10.11 -5.74
CA ILE A 155 12.20 9.33 -4.54
C ILE A 155 12.83 7.98 -4.85
N LYS A 156 12.49 7.33 -5.97
CA LYS A 156 13.10 6.06 -6.39
C LYS A 156 14.59 6.21 -6.75
N PHE A 157 14.98 7.33 -7.37
CA PHE A 157 16.39 7.59 -7.72
C PHE A 157 17.27 7.96 -6.52
N ASN A 158 16.66 8.40 -5.42
CA ASN A 158 17.36 8.85 -4.21
C ASN A 158 17.35 7.82 -3.07
N SER A 159 16.75 6.65 -3.27
CA SER A 159 16.61 5.54 -2.30
C SER A 159 17.57 4.39 -2.59
#